data_AF-A0A9D7R484-F1
#
_entry.id   AF-A0A9D7R484-F1
#
_cell.length_a   1.000
_cell.length_b   1.000
_cell.length_c   1.000
_cell.angle_alpha   90.00
_cell.angle_beta   90.00
_cell.angle_gamma   90.00
#
_symmetry.space_group_name_H-M   'P 1'
#
loop_
_entity.id
_entity.type
_entity.pdbx_description
1 polymer ?
#
loop_
_entity_poly.entity_id
_entity_poly.type
_entity_poly.pdbx_seq_one_letter_code
_entity_poly.pdbx_strand_id
1 'polypeptide(L)'
;MGTFHKKRIQSLDSLKLSAVLRRKNPYLFKAKYVLTAEQIIKGIVDAHISSSEEGIFGDWLEGLAIFINGKTLGGRKSGITGVDLEFDQNGIRYIVTIKSGPNWGNSSQMKKMVSDFKTAIKTLRTSNSKLNIVAVNGCCYGKDNKPDKVEYYKYCGQRFWE
;
A
#
# COMPACT_ATOMS: atom_id res chain seq x y z
N MET A 1 -6.81 15.18 -8.91
CA MET A 1 -5.57 15.93 -9.25
C MET A 1 -5.24 17.05 -8.25
N GLY A 2 -6.17 17.92 -7.85
CA GLY A 2 -5.85 19.02 -6.92
C GLY A 2 -5.29 18.61 -5.54
N THR A 3 -5.78 17.49 -4.97
CA THR A 3 -5.27 16.96 -3.69
C THR A 3 -3.85 16.40 -3.78
N PHE A 4 -3.49 15.79 -4.91
CA PHE A 4 -2.15 15.26 -5.17
C PHE A 4 -1.10 16.37 -5.18
N HIS A 5 -1.31 17.40 -6.01
CA HIS A 5 -0.38 18.52 -6.10
C HIS A 5 -0.27 19.29 -4.78
N LYS A 6 -1.38 19.44 -4.04
CA LYS A 6 -1.37 20.06 -2.71
C LYS A 6 -0.54 19.26 -1.69
N LYS A 7 -0.73 17.93 -1.59
CA LYS A 7 0.09 17.07 -0.72
C LYS A 7 1.56 17.08 -1.13
N ARG A 8 1.86 17.14 -2.44
CA ARG A 8 3.23 17.24 -2.96
C ARG A 8 3.93 18.54 -2.54
N ILE A 9 3.24 19.69 -2.65
CA ILE A 9 3.76 20.99 -2.20
C ILE A 9 4.00 20.96 -0.67
N GLN A 10 3.04 20.47 0.11
CA GLN A 10 3.20 20.37 1.57
C GLN A 10 4.38 19.50 1.99
N SER A 11 4.65 18.40 1.28
CA SER A 11 5.82 17.56 1.57
C SER A 11 7.13 18.32 1.38
N LEU A 12 7.21 19.15 0.34
CA LEU A 12 8.37 20.03 0.09
C LEU A 12 8.50 21.12 1.14
N ASP A 13 7.40 21.78 1.52
CA ASP A 13 7.41 22.85 2.54
C ASP A 13 7.89 22.35 3.92
N SER A 14 7.63 21.08 4.23
CA SER A 14 8.07 20.46 5.49
C SER A 14 9.54 19.99 5.47
N LEU A 15 10.20 20.01 4.30
CA LEU A 15 11.55 19.49 4.13
C LEU A 15 12.58 20.41 4.79
N LYS A 16 13.20 19.96 5.87
CA LYS A 16 14.35 20.64 6.49
C LYS A 16 15.66 20.02 6.03
N LEU A 17 16.44 20.78 5.25
CA LEU A 17 17.71 20.30 4.69
C LEU A 17 18.67 19.73 5.76
N SER A 18 18.77 20.38 6.92
CA SER A 18 19.59 19.92 8.04
C SER A 18 19.17 18.55 8.59
N ALA A 19 17.86 18.26 8.62
CA ALA A 19 17.34 16.98 9.08
C ALA A 19 17.64 15.85 8.08
N VAL A 20 17.62 16.15 6.79
CA VAL A 20 17.87 15.17 5.74
C VAL A 20 19.36 14.83 5.64
N LEU A 21 20.22 15.84 5.65
CA LEU A 21 21.67 15.67 5.57
C LEU A 21 22.22 14.82 6.72
N ARG A 22 21.67 14.97 7.94
CA ARG A 22 22.08 14.19 9.13
C ARG A 22 21.95 12.67 8.94
N ARG A 23 21.08 12.21 8.04
CA ARG A 23 20.81 10.77 7.82
C ARG A 23 21.55 10.20 6.60
N LYS A 24 22.36 10.99 5.89
CA LYS A 24 23.07 10.56 4.67
C LYS A 24 24.50 10.18 4.97
N ASN A 25 25.00 9.18 4.25
CA ASN A 25 26.40 8.76 4.32
C ASN A 25 27.23 9.59 3.32
N PRO A 26 28.16 10.45 3.77
CA PRO A 26 28.94 11.31 2.89
C PRO A 26 29.81 10.53 1.88
N TYR A 27 30.23 9.31 2.23
CA TYR A 27 31.01 8.45 1.34
C TYR A 27 30.22 7.99 0.11
N LEU A 28 28.88 7.89 0.20
CA LEU A 28 28.05 7.56 -0.95
C LEU A 28 28.07 8.66 -2.01
N PHE A 29 28.20 9.94 -1.62
CA PHE A 29 28.33 11.03 -2.58
C PHE A 29 29.66 10.94 -3.34
N LYS A 30 30.75 10.61 -2.62
CA LYS A 30 32.06 10.37 -3.24
C LYS A 30 32.03 9.17 -4.20
N ALA A 31 31.44 8.05 -3.78
CA ALA A 31 31.32 6.84 -4.60
C ALA A 31 30.45 7.06 -5.86
N LYS A 32 29.42 7.92 -5.78
CA LYS A 32 28.55 8.29 -6.91
C LYS A 32 29.11 9.43 -7.77
N TYR A 33 30.34 9.87 -7.52
CA TYR A 33 31.00 10.97 -8.24
C TYR A 33 30.16 12.26 -8.25
N VAL A 34 29.60 12.61 -7.09
CA VAL A 34 28.86 13.86 -6.89
C VAL A 34 29.89 14.97 -6.61
N LEU A 35 29.97 15.95 -7.51
CA LEU A 35 31.03 16.96 -7.53
C LEU A 35 30.60 18.33 -7.00
N THR A 36 29.31 18.63 -7.00
CA THR A 36 28.79 19.95 -6.61
C THR A 36 27.76 19.86 -5.50
N ALA A 37 27.64 20.92 -4.70
CA ALA A 37 26.60 21.03 -3.69
C ALA A 37 25.20 20.94 -4.33
N GLU A 38 25.01 21.55 -5.50
CA GLU A 38 23.76 21.46 -6.28
C GLU A 38 23.34 20.00 -6.53
N GLN A 39 24.26 19.15 -6.99
CA GLN A 39 23.96 17.73 -7.25
C GLN A 39 23.55 16.97 -5.98
N ILE A 40 24.17 17.29 -4.83
CA ILE A 40 23.78 16.74 -3.53
C ILE A 40 22.35 17.16 -3.19
N ILE A 41 22.06 18.47 -3.28
CA ILE A 41 20.75 19.03 -2.94
C ILE A 41 19.67 18.47 -3.87
N LYS A 42 19.89 18.50 -5.18
CA LYS A 42 18.96 17.98 -6.18
C LYS A 42 18.65 16.51 -5.94
N GLY A 43 19.68 15.67 -5.76
CA GLY A 43 19.49 14.24 -5.49
C GLY A 43 18.72 13.96 -4.20
N ILE A 44 18.88 14.80 -3.18
CA ILE A 44 18.10 14.70 -1.93
C ILE A 44 16.64 15.08 -2.16
N VAL A 45 16.39 16.22 -2.81
CA VAL A 45 15.04 16.75 -3.04
C VAL A 45 14.26 15.80 -3.96
N ASP A 46 14.86 15.35 -5.05
CA ASP A 46 14.23 14.41 -5.99
C ASP A 46 13.84 13.09 -5.29
N ALA A 47 14.72 12.54 -4.46
CA ALA A 47 14.43 11.32 -3.70
C ALA A 47 13.31 11.52 -2.66
N HIS A 48 13.27 12.67 -1.99
CA HIS A 48 12.22 13.01 -1.03
C HIS A 48 10.85 13.17 -1.70
N ILE A 49 10.81 13.87 -2.84
CA ILE A 49 9.59 13.99 -3.66
C ILE A 49 9.12 12.60 -4.08
N SER A 50 10.00 11.79 -4.67
CA SER A 50 9.66 10.45 -5.15
C SER A 50 9.06 9.57 -4.05
N SER A 51 9.69 9.53 -2.87
CA SER A 51 9.17 8.74 -1.74
C SER A 51 7.82 9.26 -1.22
N SER A 52 7.62 10.58 -1.23
CA SER A 52 6.34 11.17 -0.83
C SER A 52 5.23 10.84 -1.83
N GLU A 53 5.55 10.89 -3.12
CA GLU A 53 4.62 10.56 -4.20
C GLU A 53 4.15 9.11 -4.12
N GLU A 54 5.04 8.16 -3.84
CA GLU A 54 4.67 6.76 -3.62
C GLU A 54 3.61 6.59 -2.53
N GLY A 55 3.77 7.29 -1.41
CA GLY A 55 2.77 7.29 -0.32
C GLY A 55 1.43 7.89 -0.76
N ILE A 56 1.46 9.05 -1.42
CA ILE A 56 0.24 9.73 -1.90
C ILE A 56 -0.50 8.86 -2.93
N PHE A 57 0.22 8.23 -3.85
CA PHE A 57 -0.36 7.32 -4.84
C PHE A 57 -0.90 6.04 -4.20
N GLY A 58 -0.24 5.52 -3.16
CA GLY A 58 -0.75 4.39 -2.38
C GLY A 58 -2.11 4.68 -1.77
N ASP A 59 -2.24 5.81 -1.05
CA ASP A 59 -3.51 6.26 -0.46
C ASP A 59 -4.60 6.42 -1.53
N TRP A 60 -4.24 7.00 -2.68
CA TRP A 60 -5.19 7.24 -3.77
C TRP A 60 -5.67 5.94 -4.41
N LEU A 61 -4.76 4.98 -4.63
CA LEU A 61 -5.10 3.66 -5.19
C LEU A 61 -5.98 2.85 -4.23
N GLU A 62 -5.70 2.88 -2.92
CA GLU A 62 -6.58 2.28 -1.91
C GLU A 62 -7.99 2.86 -2.00
N GLY A 63 -8.10 4.19 -1.99
CA GLY A 63 -9.39 4.88 -2.08
C GLY A 63 -10.13 4.56 -3.38
N LEU A 64 -9.41 4.48 -4.51
CA LEU A 64 -9.98 4.13 -5.81
C LEU A 64 -10.53 2.71 -5.82
N ALA A 65 -9.78 1.74 -5.29
CA ALA A 65 -10.20 0.34 -5.22
C ALA A 65 -11.45 0.16 -4.35
N ILE A 66 -11.50 0.83 -3.18
CA ILE A 66 -12.69 0.83 -2.32
C ILE A 66 -13.89 1.47 -3.04
N PHE A 67 -13.69 2.60 -3.71
CA PHE A 67 -14.75 3.30 -4.43
C PHE A 67 -15.33 2.45 -5.56
N ILE A 68 -14.47 1.87 -6.42
CA ILE A 68 -14.90 1.03 -7.53
C ILE A 68 -15.65 -0.19 -7.01
N ASN A 69 -15.09 -0.92 -6.03
CA ASN A 69 -15.74 -2.09 -5.45
C ASN A 69 -17.08 -1.74 -4.77
N GLY A 70 -17.18 -0.57 -4.13
CA GLY A 70 -18.43 -0.05 -3.60
C GLY A 70 -19.50 0.18 -4.67
N LYS A 71 -19.10 0.54 -5.91
CA LYS A 71 -20.02 0.74 -7.03
C LYS A 71 -20.40 -0.56 -7.75
N THR A 72 -19.51 -1.54 -7.81
CA THR A 72 -19.71 -2.77 -8.61
C THR A 72 -20.17 -3.96 -7.77
N LEU A 73 -19.68 -4.08 -6.53
CA LEU A 73 -19.89 -5.23 -5.64
C LEU A 73 -20.46 -4.84 -4.28
N GLY A 74 -20.86 -3.58 -4.08
CA GLY A 74 -21.44 -3.11 -2.81
C GLY A 74 -20.46 -3.17 -1.63
N GLY A 75 -19.16 -3.12 -1.91
CA GLY A 75 -18.13 -3.12 -0.88
C GLY A 75 -18.06 -1.85 -0.05
N ARG A 76 -17.34 -1.95 1.06
CA ARG A 76 -17.17 -0.87 2.05
C ARG A 76 -15.78 -0.90 2.66
N LYS A 77 -15.31 0.26 3.12
CA LYS A 77 -14.09 0.34 3.92
C LYS A 77 -14.27 -0.47 5.21
N SER A 78 -13.30 -1.33 5.53
CA SER A 78 -13.35 -2.17 6.73
C SER A 78 -13.10 -1.34 8.00
N GLY A 79 -13.76 -1.73 9.09
CA GLY A 79 -13.43 -1.26 10.44
C GLY A 79 -12.41 -2.13 11.15
N ILE A 80 -11.96 -3.23 10.54
CA ILE A 80 -11.07 -4.21 11.15
C ILE A 80 -9.61 -3.86 10.83
N THR A 81 -8.78 -3.78 11.87
CA THR A 81 -7.35 -3.48 11.73
C THR A 81 -6.65 -4.42 10.74
N GLY A 82 -5.98 -3.81 9.76
CA GLY A 82 -5.21 -4.54 8.74
C GLY A 82 -6.03 -4.99 7.51
N VAL A 83 -7.34 -4.75 7.51
CA VAL A 83 -8.21 -4.93 6.35
C VAL A 83 -8.63 -3.54 5.85
N ASP A 84 -8.58 -3.34 4.54
CA ASP A 84 -8.93 -2.06 3.92
C ASP A 84 -10.36 -2.08 3.35
N LEU A 85 -10.77 -3.22 2.77
CA LEU A 85 -12.04 -3.39 2.06
C LEU A 85 -12.74 -4.70 2.45
N GLU A 86 -14.06 -4.64 2.58
CA GLU A 86 -14.94 -5.79 2.77
C GLU A 86 -16.11 -5.77 1.79
N PHE A 87 -16.43 -6.93 1.21
CA PHE A 87 -17.62 -7.11 0.37
C PHE A 87 -18.12 -8.56 0.41
N ASP A 88 -19.37 -8.78 -0.01
CA ASP A 88 -19.95 -10.11 -0.18
C ASP A 88 -20.12 -10.43 -1.65
N GLN A 89 -19.82 -11.67 -2.03
CA GLN A 89 -20.16 -12.17 -3.35
C GLN A 89 -20.43 -13.66 -3.26
N ASN A 90 -21.56 -14.12 -3.81
CA ASN A 90 -21.94 -15.54 -3.89
C ASN A 90 -21.86 -16.28 -2.53
N GLY A 91 -22.27 -15.61 -1.44
CA GLY A 91 -22.23 -16.19 -0.08
C GLY A 91 -20.84 -16.25 0.56
N ILE A 92 -19.83 -15.63 -0.08
CA ILE A 92 -18.47 -15.53 0.44
C ILE A 92 -18.20 -14.08 0.84
N ARG A 93 -17.68 -13.90 2.06
CA ARG A 93 -17.13 -12.63 2.56
C ARG A 93 -15.70 -12.49 2.09
N TYR A 94 -15.40 -11.45 1.32
CA TYR A 94 -14.03 -11.09 0.97
C TYR A 94 -13.53 -10.02 1.93
N ILE A 95 -12.37 -10.27 2.52
CA ILE A 95 -11.59 -9.27 3.26
C ILE A 95 -10.33 -8.97 2.46
N VAL A 96 -10.08 -7.70 2.18
CA VAL A 96 -9.01 -7.29 1.27
C VAL A 96 -8.08 -6.29 1.95
N THR A 97 -6.79 -6.55 1.92
CA THR A 97 -5.75 -5.55 2.14
C THR A 97 -5.26 -5.06 0.78
N ILE A 98 -5.30 -3.76 0.54
CA ILE A 98 -4.93 -3.13 -0.73
C ILE A 98 -3.50 -2.60 -0.63
N LYS A 99 -2.74 -2.83 -1.70
CA LYS A 99 -1.35 -2.39 -1.87
C LYS A 99 -1.17 -1.89 -3.29
N SER A 100 -0.20 -0.99 -3.49
CA SER A 100 0.05 -0.41 -4.81
C SER A 100 0.52 -1.48 -5.81
N GLY A 101 1.55 -2.26 -5.44
CA GLY A 101 2.16 -3.28 -6.31
C GLY A 101 2.65 -4.52 -5.57
N PRO A 102 3.18 -5.53 -6.28
CA PRO A 102 3.44 -6.86 -5.72
C PRO A 102 4.59 -6.90 -4.69
N ASN A 103 5.56 -5.99 -4.76
CA ASN A 103 6.75 -5.96 -3.89
C ASN A 103 6.61 -4.90 -2.79
N TRP A 104 5.45 -4.84 -2.14
CA TRP A 104 5.09 -3.78 -1.20
C TRP A 104 5.67 -3.93 0.21
N GLY A 105 6.25 -5.09 0.54
CA GLY A 105 6.79 -5.29 1.88
C GLY A 105 7.79 -6.44 1.99
N ASN A 106 8.56 -6.39 3.06
CA ASN A 106 9.50 -7.42 3.46
C ASN A 106 8.80 -8.58 4.20
N SER A 107 9.60 -9.57 4.63
CA SER A 107 9.09 -10.77 5.29
C SER A 107 8.34 -10.50 6.61
N SER A 108 8.73 -9.49 7.40
CA SER A 108 8.02 -9.16 8.65
C SER A 108 6.68 -8.51 8.36
N GLN A 109 6.60 -7.65 7.35
CA GLN A 109 5.34 -7.05 6.89
C GLN A 109 4.38 -8.12 6.33
N MET A 110 4.89 -9.11 5.58
CA MET A 110 4.06 -10.21 5.09
C MET A 110 3.48 -11.03 6.25
N LYS A 111 4.32 -11.39 7.24
CA LYS A 111 3.88 -12.11 8.45
C LYS A 111 2.82 -11.33 9.22
N LYS A 112 2.99 -10.00 9.34
CA LYS A 112 2.01 -9.14 10.00
C LYS A 112 0.67 -9.17 9.28
N MET A 113 0.63 -9.00 7.96
CA MET A 113 -0.62 -9.05 7.19
C MET A 113 -1.34 -10.39 7.36
N VAL A 114 -0.61 -11.52 7.31
CA VAL A 114 -1.20 -12.84 7.56
C VAL A 114 -1.81 -12.92 8.97
N SER A 115 -1.12 -12.40 9.99
CA SER A 115 -1.65 -12.34 11.35
C SER A 115 -2.89 -11.44 11.47
N ASP A 116 -2.89 -10.32 10.76
CA ASP A 116 -4.03 -9.40 10.72
C ASP A 116 -5.24 -10.07 10.05
N PHE A 117 -5.07 -10.78 8.94
CA PHE A 117 -6.13 -11.57 8.30
C PHE A 117 -6.69 -12.65 9.24
N LYS A 118 -5.83 -13.41 9.93
CA LYS A 118 -6.28 -14.41 10.91
C LYS A 118 -7.12 -13.78 12.02
N THR A 119 -6.71 -12.61 12.48
CA THR A 119 -7.43 -11.88 13.53
C THR A 119 -8.77 -11.38 13.00
N ALA A 120 -8.80 -10.80 11.80
CA ALA A 120 -10.02 -10.34 11.15
C ALA A 120 -11.04 -11.46 10.93
N ILE A 121 -10.58 -12.63 10.45
CA ILE A 121 -11.44 -13.81 10.27
C ILE A 121 -12.05 -14.26 11.61
N LYS A 122 -11.27 -14.25 12.69
CA LYS A 122 -11.78 -14.57 14.03
C LYS A 122 -12.84 -13.56 14.47
N THR A 123 -12.58 -12.27 14.34
CA THR A 123 -13.50 -11.18 14.69
C THR A 123 -14.81 -11.26 13.89
N LEU A 124 -14.76 -11.62 12.61
CA LEU A 124 -15.98 -11.77 11.80
C LEU A 124 -16.82 -13.00 12.17
N ARG A 125 -16.20 -14.00 12.81
CA ARG A 125 -16.86 -15.24 13.25
C ARG A 125 -17.40 -15.19 14.67
N THR A 126 -17.01 -14.21 15.51
CA THR A 126 -17.48 -14.14 16.91
C THR A 126 -18.99 -13.96 17.05
N SER A 127 -19.70 -13.54 16.01
CA SER A 127 -21.16 -13.46 15.96
C SER A 127 -21.86 -14.78 15.60
N ASN A 128 -21.17 -15.93 15.70
CA ASN A 128 -21.67 -17.27 15.31
C ASN A 128 -22.15 -17.34 13.85
N SER A 129 -21.59 -16.46 13.00
CA SER A 129 -22.09 -16.12 11.67
C SER A 129 -21.87 -17.19 10.60
N LYS A 130 -21.14 -18.28 10.92
CA LYS A 130 -20.70 -19.35 9.99
C LYS A 130 -20.19 -18.84 8.63
N LEU A 131 -19.68 -17.60 8.58
CA LEU A 131 -19.28 -16.96 7.33
C LEU A 131 -18.13 -17.72 6.68
N ASN A 132 -18.30 -17.99 5.39
CA ASN A 132 -17.19 -18.35 4.52
C ASN A 132 -16.43 -17.07 4.19
N ILE A 133 -15.14 -17.01 4.56
CA ILE A 133 -14.33 -15.80 4.46
C ILE A 133 -13.09 -16.11 3.64
N VAL A 134 -12.82 -15.28 2.64
CA VAL A 134 -11.62 -15.33 1.80
C VAL A 134 -10.79 -14.07 2.03
N ALA A 135 -9.52 -14.25 2.39
CA ALA A 135 -8.56 -13.17 2.54
C ALA A 135 -7.83 -12.91 1.22
N VAL A 136 -7.72 -11.64 0.83
CA VAL A 136 -7.08 -11.21 -0.41
C VAL A 136 -6.07 -10.10 -0.14
N ASN A 137 -4.86 -10.28 -0.64
CA ASN A 137 -3.87 -9.22 -0.84
C ASN A 137 -4.03 -8.67 -2.26
N GLY A 138 -4.70 -7.54 -2.38
CA GLY A 138 -4.97 -6.87 -3.65
C GLY A 138 -3.85 -5.90 -4.01
N CYS A 139 -3.18 -6.14 -5.13
CA CYS A 139 -2.16 -5.24 -5.67
C CYS A 139 -2.70 -4.52 -6.92
N CYS A 140 -2.78 -3.20 -6.88
CA CYS A 140 -3.40 -2.39 -7.92
C CYS A 140 -2.70 -2.48 -9.28
N TYR A 141 -1.38 -2.68 -9.30
CA TYR A 141 -0.62 -2.92 -10.52
C TYR A 141 0.36 -4.09 -10.36
N GLY A 142 1.01 -4.44 -11.47
CA GLY A 142 2.02 -5.51 -11.53
C GLY A 142 1.39 -6.89 -11.77
N LYS A 143 2.20 -7.94 -11.59
CA LYS A 143 1.82 -9.32 -11.90
C LYS A 143 2.35 -10.27 -10.85
N ASP A 144 1.52 -11.22 -10.43
CA ASP A 144 1.91 -12.38 -9.63
C ASP A 144 1.34 -13.65 -10.30
N ASN A 145 2.23 -14.57 -10.64
CA ASN A 145 1.88 -15.79 -11.36
C ASN A 145 1.47 -16.94 -10.43
N LYS A 146 1.54 -16.75 -9.11
CA LYS A 146 1.23 -17.76 -8.09
C LYS A 146 0.27 -17.17 -7.06
N PRO A 147 -0.98 -16.85 -7.45
CA PRO A 147 -1.89 -16.08 -6.62
C PRO A 147 -2.27 -16.80 -5.32
N ASP A 148 -2.35 -18.12 -5.31
CA ASP A 148 -2.61 -18.88 -4.09
C ASP A 148 -1.38 -18.89 -3.17
N LYS A 149 -1.53 -18.29 -1.97
CA LYS A 149 -0.50 -18.26 -0.93
C LYS A 149 -0.88 -19.10 0.29
N VAL A 150 -1.80 -20.06 0.11
CA VAL A 150 -2.35 -20.97 1.12
C VAL A 150 -3.27 -20.28 2.14
N GLU A 151 -2.80 -19.20 2.77
CA GLU A 151 -3.55 -18.49 3.82
C GLU A 151 -4.38 -17.31 3.27
N TYR A 152 -4.06 -16.85 2.07
CA TYR A 152 -4.73 -15.76 1.36
C TYR A 152 -4.45 -15.88 -0.13
N TYR A 153 -5.24 -15.17 -0.94
CA TYR A 153 -4.94 -14.98 -2.36
C TYR A 153 -4.24 -13.66 -2.60
N LYS A 154 -3.25 -13.64 -3.49
CA LYS A 154 -2.59 -12.43 -3.98
C LYS A 154 -3.01 -12.18 -5.42
N TYR A 155 -3.83 -11.16 -5.63
CA TYR A 155 -4.23 -10.74 -6.98
C TYR A 155 -3.51 -9.44 -7.32
N CYS A 156 -2.96 -9.35 -8.54
CA CYS A 156 -2.14 -8.23 -8.96
C CYS A 156 -2.56 -7.74 -10.34
N GLY A 157 -2.56 -6.42 -10.53
CA GLY A 157 -2.89 -5.79 -11.80
C GLY A 157 -4.29 -6.16 -12.25
N GLN A 158 -4.46 -6.52 -13.53
CA GLN A 158 -5.76 -6.86 -14.12
C GLN A 158 -6.58 -7.83 -13.26
N ARG A 159 -5.97 -8.92 -12.75
CA ARG A 159 -6.66 -9.92 -11.92
C ARG A 159 -7.24 -9.35 -10.62
N PHE A 160 -6.68 -8.27 -10.09
CA PHE A 160 -7.24 -7.62 -8.91
C PHE A 160 -8.46 -6.75 -9.24
N TRP A 161 -8.55 -6.26 -10.48
CA TRP A 161 -9.62 -5.37 -10.93
C TRP A 161 -10.80 -6.11 -11.59
N GLU A 162 -10.62 -7.38 -11.96
CA GLU A 162 -11.66 -8.32 -12.43
C GLU A 162 -12.47 -8.88 -11.26
#